data_AF-A0A849BY32-F1
#
_entry.id   AF-A0A849BY32-F1
#
_cell.length_a   1.000
_cell.length_b   1.000
_cell.length_c   1.000
_cell.angle_alpha   90.00
_cell.angle_beta   90.00
_cell.angle_gamma   90.00
#
_symmetry.space_group_name_H-M   'P 1'
#
loop_
_entity.id
_entity.type
_entity.pdbx_description
1 polymer ?
#
loop_
_entity_poly.entity_id
_entity_poly.type
_entity_poly.pdbx_seq_one_letter_code
_entity_poly.pdbx_strand_id
1 'polypeptide(L)'
;MAQVNQWAKHFQGVWEERAANRGLPAWFRVTALAYGLHGANGHACFEPGDISITLGKPSSQGGWEPMHKAQVHNAIKTAIKFQLLADDSGSTCLVVPGHAIQKDYGTRKPCPVHEAKHIKRRQVSKCN
;
A
#
# COMPACT_ATOMS: atom_id res chain seq x y z
N MET A 1 -23.08 -9.94 15.95
CA MET A 1 -23.75 -10.82 14.98
C MET A 1 -22.93 -10.80 13.70
N ALA A 2 -22.34 -11.94 13.30
CA ALA A 2 -21.66 -12.03 12.01
C ALA A 2 -22.76 -11.98 10.93
N GLN A 3 -22.86 -10.85 10.24
CA GLN A 3 -23.81 -10.66 9.16
C GLN A 3 -23.43 -11.64 8.05
N VAL A 4 -24.40 -12.45 7.60
CA VAL A 4 -24.25 -13.39 6.48
C VAL A 4 -23.60 -12.64 5.32
N ASN A 5 -22.51 -13.17 4.75
CA ASN A 5 -21.65 -12.55 3.74
C ASN A 5 -22.45 -11.84 2.63
N GLN A 6 -22.80 -10.57 2.83
CA GLN A 6 -23.38 -9.74 1.79
C GLN A 6 -22.24 -9.36 0.86
N TRP A 7 -22.28 -9.90 -0.36
CA TRP A 7 -21.29 -9.55 -1.36
C TRP A 7 -21.43 -8.08 -1.73
N ALA A 8 -20.33 -7.35 -1.67
CA ALA A 8 -20.24 -5.96 -2.08
C ALA A 8 -18.99 -5.77 -2.95
N LYS A 9 -19.11 -4.93 -3.99
CA LYS A 9 -18.01 -4.56 -4.88
C LYS A 9 -17.67 -3.10 -4.68
N HIS A 10 -16.37 -2.82 -4.60
CA HIS A 10 -15.83 -1.48 -4.60
C HIS A 10 -14.98 -1.25 -5.86
N PHE A 11 -15.01 -0.05 -6.40
CA PHE A 11 -14.17 0.34 -7.53
C PHE A 11 -12.81 0.83 -7.04
N GLN A 12 -11.74 0.47 -7.75
CA GLN A 12 -10.36 0.91 -7.43
C GLN A 12 -10.23 2.43 -7.50
N GLY A 13 -10.86 3.07 -8.50
CA GLY A 13 -10.86 4.53 -8.61
C GLY A 13 -11.38 5.26 -7.37
N VAL A 14 -12.39 4.71 -6.67
CA VAL A 14 -12.90 5.31 -5.43
C VAL A 14 -11.85 5.26 -4.30
N TRP A 15 -11.01 4.23 -4.28
CA TRP A 15 -9.90 4.15 -3.34
C TRP A 15 -8.77 5.11 -3.72
N GLU A 16 -8.50 5.31 -5.00
CA GLU A 16 -7.53 6.31 -5.48
C GLU A 16 -7.98 7.74 -5.14
N GLU A 17 -9.27 8.06 -5.32
CA GLU A 17 -9.88 9.33 -4.90
C GLU A 17 -9.70 9.57 -3.39
N ARG A 18 -9.92 8.54 -2.57
CA ARG A 18 -9.68 8.60 -1.12
C ARG A 18 -8.20 8.78 -0.79
N ALA A 19 -7.29 8.18 -1.55
CA ALA A 19 -5.85 8.41 -1.39
C ALA A 19 -5.47 9.88 -1.68
N ALA A 20 -6.11 10.49 -2.69
CA ALA A 20 -5.92 11.89 -3.04
C ALA A 20 -6.60 12.88 -2.06
N ASN A 21 -7.59 12.44 -1.28
CA ASN A 21 -8.31 13.31 -0.36
C ASN A 21 -7.45 13.72 0.86
N ARG A 22 -6.96 14.96 0.85
CA ARG A 22 -6.10 15.54 1.89
C ARG A 22 -6.81 15.83 3.23
N GLY A 23 -8.14 15.82 3.26
CA GLY A 23 -8.91 15.91 4.51
C GLY A 23 -8.87 14.62 5.32
N LEU A 24 -8.45 13.50 4.70
CA LEU A 24 -8.30 12.22 5.38
C LEU A 24 -6.90 12.08 6.01
N PRO A 25 -6.78 11.35 7.12
CA PRO A 25 -5.50 11.15 7.77
C PRO A 25 -4.55 10.35 6.87
N ALA A 26 -3.25 10.65 6.96
CA ALA A 26 -2.23 10.06 6.09
C ALA A 26 -2.24 8.52 6.08
N TRP A 27 -2.47 7.87 7.23
CA TRP A 27 -2.55 6.40 7.32
C TRP A 27 -3.70 5.82 6.49
N PHE A 28 -4.84 6.52 6.45
CA PHE A 28 -5.99 6.08 5.66
C PHE A 28 -5.73 6.32 4.18
N ARG A 29 -5.10 7.44 3.82
CA ARG A 29 -4.71 7.73 2.44
C ARG A 29 -3.72 6.69 1.89
N VAL A 30 -2.74 6.27 2.69
CA VAL A 30 -1.84 5.15 2.36
C VAL A 30 -2.61 3.84 2.19
N THR A 31 -3.55 3.54 3.09
CA THR A 31 -4.41 2.35 2.96
C THR A 31 -5.19 2.40 1.66
N ALA A 32 -5.88 3.50 1.39
CA ALA A 32 -6.67 3.69 0.19
C ALA A 32 -5.81 3.54 -1.08
N LEU A 33 -4.57 4.07 -1.06
CA LEU A 33 -3.63 3.89 -2.17
C LEU A 33 -3.32 2.40 -2.43
N ALA A 34 -3.12 1.61 -1.37
CA ALA A 34 -2.91 0.17 -1.51
C ALA A 34 -4.13 -0.55 -2.09
N TYR A 35 -5.34 -0.25 -1.59
CA TYR A 35 -6.59 -0.85 -2.07
C TYR A 35 -6.97 -0.41 -3.51
N GLY A 36 -6.51 0.76 -3.94
CA GLY A 36 -6.66 1.21 -5.33
C GLY A 36 -5.72 0.48 -6.29
N LEU A 37 -4.46 0.29 -5.89
CA LEU A 37 -3.38 -0.12 -6.81
C LEU A 37 -2.90 -1.57 -6.68
N HIS A 38 -3.44 -2.36 -5.75
CA HIS A 38 -2.95 -3.73 -5.56
C HIS A 38 -3.20 -4.64 -6.77
N GLY A 39 -2.27 -5.55 -7.04
CA GLY A 39 -2.46 -6.65 -7.98
C GLY A 39 -3.35 -7.78 -7.43
N ALA A 40 -3.60 -8.82 -8.22
CA ALA A 40 -4.33 -10.01 -7.78
C ALA A 40 -3.65 -10.78 -6.62
N ASN A 41 -2.35 -10.53 -6.41
CA ASN A 41 -1.59 -11.05 -5.28
C ASN A 41 -1.73 -10.20 -4.00
N GLY A 42 -2.43 -9.07 -4.05
CA GLY A 42 -2.61 -8.15 -2.91
C GLY A 42 -1.48 -7.15 -2.70
N HIS A 43 -0.48 -7.12 -3.57
CA HIS A 43 0.66 -6.19 -3.49
C HIS A 43 0.45 -4.99 -4.42
N ALA A 44 0.62 -3.78 -3.90
CA ALA A 44 0.80 -2.55 -4.66
C ALA A 44 2.28 -2.18 -4.62
N CYS A 45 2.98 -2.27 -5.76
CA CYS A 45 4.43 -2.00 -5.84
C CYS A 45 4.68 -0.56 -6.29
N PHE A 46 5.73 0.05 -5.76
CA PHE A 46 6.08 1.46 -5.96
C PHE A 46 7.59 1.61 -6.11
N GLU A 47 8.01 2.57 -6.93
CA GLU A 47 9.40 3.01 -6.95
C GLU A 47 9.74 3.83 -5.69
N PRO A 48 11.02 3.93 -5.31
CA PRO A 48 11.43 4.73 -4.16
C PRO A 48 11.00 6.21 -4.27
N GLY A 49 10.05 6.60 -3.44
CA GLY A 49 9.56 7.99 -3.39
C GLY A 49 8.19 8.20 -4.04
N ASP A 50 7.67 7.24 -4.79
CA ASP A 50 6.36 7.37 -5.45
C ASP A 50 5.25 7.66 -4.44
N ILE A 51 5.20 6.93 -3.31
CA ILE A 51 4.20 7.16 -2.28
C ILE A 51 4.28 8.59 -1.73
N SER A 52 5.50 9.12 -1.56
CA SER A 52 5.71 10.51 -1.13
C SER A 52 5.15 11.50 -2.16
N ILE A 53 5.42 11.26 -3.45
CA ILE A 53 4.93 12.11 -4.54
C ILE A 53 3.41 12.02 -4.63
N THR A 54 2.84 10.82 -4.71
CA THR A 54 1.40 10.60 -4.84
C THR A 54 0.61 11.20 -3.68
N LEU A 55 1.11 11.09 -2.43
CA LEU A 55 0.41 11.59 -1.26
C LEU A 55 0.76 13.03 -0.88
N GLY A 56 1.55 13.71 -1.71
CA GLY A 56 1.95 15.10 -1.52
C GLY A 56 0.81 16.10 -1.49
N LYS A 57 1.17 17.38 -1.56
CA LYS A 57 0.25 18.51 -1.55
C LYS A 57 0.78 19.64 -2.44
N PRO A 58 -0.08 20.54 -2.93
CA PRO A 58 0.37 21.80 -3.50
C PRO A 58 1.21 22.59 -2.50
N SER A 59 2.33 23.14 -2.97
CA SER A 59 3.22 24.01 -2.19
C SER A 59 2.64 25.43 -2.11
N SER A 60 2.91 26.13 -1.00
CA SER A 60 2.55 27.55 -0.85
C SER A 60 3.32 28.46 -1.80
N GLN A 61 4.45 28.02 -2.34
CA GLN A 61 5.27 28.74 -3.32
C GLN A 61 4.92 28.39 -4.77
N GLY A 62 3.82 27.66 -4.98
CA GLY A 62 3.51 27.04 -6.27
C GLY A 62 4.24 25.71 -6.46
N GLY A 63 3.66 24.84 -7.28
CA GLY A 63 4.18 23.49 -7.52
C GLY A 63 3.68 22.44 -6.52
N TRP A 64 4.35 21.29 -6.50
CA TRP A 64 3.96 20.11 -5.73
C TRP A 64 5.03 19.75 -4.69
N GLU A 65 4.61 19.65 -3.43
CA GLU A 65 5.43 19.25 -2.29
C GLU A 65 5.14 17.79 -1.93
N PRO A 66 6.12 16.87 -2.06
CA PRO A 66 5.93 15.48 -1.70
C PRO A 66 5.77 15.30 -0.19
N MET A 67 5.01 14.29 0.22
CA MET A 67 4.87 13.92 1.63
C MET A 67 6.23 13.47 2.19
N HIS A 68 6.61 14.03 3.34
CA HIS A 68 7.89 13.73 3.97
C HIS A 68 8.05 12.22 4.25
N LYS A 69 9.25 11.66 4.02
CA LYS A 69 9.51 10.22 4.15
C LYS A 69 9.14 9.66 5.53
N ALA A 70 9.43 10.40 6.60
CA ALA A 70 9.06 10.00 7.96
C ALA A 70 7.53 9.94 8.16
N GLN A 71 6.78 10.85 7.52
CA GLN A 71 5.33 10.87 7.58
C GLN A 71 4.74 9.67 6.83
N VAL A 72 5.26 9.33 5.65
CA VAL A 72 4.88 8.12 4.90
C VAL A 72 5.13 6.87 5.73
N HIS A 73 6.33 6.74 6.30
CA HIS A 73 6.70 5.61 7.15
C HIS A 73 5.76 5.47 8.38
N ASN A 74 5.47 6.57 9.06
CA ASN A 74 4.56 6.55 10.22
C ASN A 74 3.11 6.24 9.83
N ALA A 75 2.67 6.72 8.67
CA ALA A 75 1.36 6.40 8.11
C ALA A 75 1.24 4.90 7.80
N ILE A 76 2.25 4.29 7.18
CA ILE A 76 2.32 2.84 6.92
C ILE A 76 2.27 2.06 8.25
N LYS A 77 3.11 2.41 9.23
CA LYS A 77 3.10 1.75 10.55
C LYS A 77 1.74 1.83 11.25
N THR A 78 1.07 2.97 11.12
CA THR A 78 -0.27 3.16 11.70
C THR A 78 -1.32 2.30 11.00
N ALA A 79 -1.27 2.22 9.67
CA ALA A 79 -2.17 1.36 8.90
C ALA A 79 -1.98 -0.13 9.21
N ILE A 80 -0.73 -0.58 9.39
CA ILE A 80 -0.39 -1.94 9.85
C ILE A 80 -0.95 -2.17 11.27
N LYS A 81 -0.74 -1.23 12.19
CA LYS A 81 -1.29 -1.31 13.57
C LYS A 81 -2.82 -1.47 13.57
N PHE A 82 -3.51 -0.84 12.62
CA PHE A 82 -4.95 -0.97 12.44
C PHE A 82 -5.37 -2.20 11.61
N GLN A 83 -4.43 -3.07 11.24
CA GLN A 83 -4.64 -4.28 10.45
C GLN A 83 -5.28 -4.01 9.08
N LEU A 84 -5.12 -2.79 8.56
CA LEU A 84 -5.57 -2.42 7.23
C LEU A 84 -4.55 -2.76 6.15
N LEU A 85 -3.28 -2.90 6.55
CA LEU A 85 -2.16 -3.39 5.75
C LEU A 85 -1.47 -4.54 6.49
N ALA A 86 -0.84 -5.44 5.74
CA ALA A 86 -0.03 -6.53 6.31
C ALA A 86 1.36 -6.05 6.76
N ASP A 87 1.96 -6.78 7.70
CA ASP A 87 3.23 -6.44 8.37
C ASP A 87 4.44 -6.31 7.43
N ASP A 88 4.38 -6.93 6.25
CA ASP A 88 5.42 -6.89 5.23
C ASP A 88 5.35 -5.64 4.33
N SER A 89 4.39 -4.76 4.57
CA SER A 89 4.25 -3.47 3.90
C SER A 89 5.41 -2.52 4.20
N GLY A 90 5.78 -1.72 3.21
CA GLY A 90 6.83 -0.70 3.30
C GLY A 90 6.74 0.33 2.19
N SER A 91 7.72 1.22 2.11
CA SER A 91 7.69 2.36 1.18
C SER A 91 7.76 2.02 -0.31
N THR A 92 8.10 0.77 -0.66
CA THR A 92 8.19 0.28 -2.04
C THR A 92 7.15 -0.81 -2.36
N CYS A 93 6.41 -1.28 -1.35
CA CYS A 93 5.33 -2.24 -1.55
C CYS A 93 4.34 -2.16 -0.39
N LEU A 94 3.08 -1.84 -0.68
CA LEU A 94 1.99 -1.90 0.28
C LEU A 94 1.22 -3.20 0.05
N VAL A 95 0.92 -3.93 1.13
CA VAL A 95 0.30 -5.25 1.07
C VAL A 95 -1.06 -5.19 1.74
N VAL A 96 -2.10 -5.49 0.97
CA VAL A 96 -3.46 -5.58 1.46
C VAL A 96 -3.68 -6.97 2.06
N PRO A 97 -4.31 -7.11 3.24
CA PRO A 97 -4.56 -8.41 3.85
C PRO A 97 -5.41 -9.30 2.93
N GLY A 98 -5.00 -10.56 2.74
CA GLY A 98 -5.65 -11.47 1.79
C GLY A 98 -7.13 -11.80 2.11
N HIS A 99 -7.57 -11.56 3.34
CA HIS A 99 -8.98 -11.73 3.73
C HIS A 99 -9.85 -10.51 3.38
N ALA A 100 -9.25 -9.36 3.08
CA ALA A 100 -9.95 -8.09 2.86
C ALA A 100 -10.22 -7.80 1.37
N ILE A 101 -9.64 -8.60 0.47
CA ILE A 101 -9.75 -8.41 -0.97
C ILE A 101 -9.96 -9.73 -1.71
N GLN A 102 -10.67 -9.63 -2.84
CA GLN A 102 -10.74 -10.66 -3.85
C GLN A 102 -10.61 -9.96 -5.21
N LYS A 103 -9.54 -10.25 -5.96
CA LYS A 103 -9.29 -9.67 -7.28
C LYS A 103 -8.88 -10.78 -8.25
N ASP A 104 -9.73 -10.96 -9.27
CA ASP A 104 -9.62 -11.84 -10.45
C ASP A 104 -9.19 -13.31 -10.25
N TYR A 105 -9.59 -14.14 -11.22
CA TYR A 105 -9.11 -15.53 -11.41
C TYR A 105 -7.72 -15.61 -12.06
N GLY A 106 -6.96 -14.50 -12.07
CA GLY A 106 -5.64 -14.43 -12.69
C GLY A 106 -4.54 -15.10 -11.86
N THR A 107 -3.43 -15.47 -12.51
CA THR A 107 -2.28 -16.08 -11.82
C THR A 107 -1.70 -15.10 -10.79
N ARG A 108 -1.65 -15.52 -9.52
CA ARG A 108 -0.93 -14.79 -8.47
C ARG A 108 0.56 -14.77 -8.81
N LYS A 109 1.02 -13.68 -9.42
CA LYS A 109 2.45 -13.47 -9.68
C LYS A 109 3.17 -13.15 -8.37
N PRO A 110 4.41 -13.63 -8.17
CA PRO A 110 5.26 -13.19 -7.06
C PRO A 110 5.41 -11.67 -7.03
N CYS A 111 5.52 -11.09 -5.84
CA CYS A 111 5.83 -9.67 -5.70
C CYS A 111 7.34 -9.47 -5.99
N PRO A 112 7.72 -8.66 -7.00
CA PRO A 112 9.12 -8.47 -7.36
C PRO A 112 9.94 -7.84 -6.23
N VAL A 113 9.32 -6.95 -5.43
CA VAL A 113 9.97 -6.27 -4.30
C VAL A 113 10.31 -7.26 -3.18
N HIS A 114 9.38 -8.14 -2.82
CA HIS A 114 9.61 -9.13 -1.76
C HIS A 114 10.47 -10.29 -2.26
N GLU A 115 10.34 -10.71 -3.50
CA GLU A 115 11.21 -11.73 -4.10
C GLU A 115 12.68 -11.29 -4.07
N ALA A 116 12.97 -10.05 -4.48
CA ALA A 116 14.32 -9.49 -4.39
C ALA A 116 14.85 -9.44 -2.94
N LYS A 117 13.99 -9.11 -1.96
CA LYS A 117 14.35 -9.14 -0.52
C LYS A 117 14.65 -10.56 -0.04
N HIS A 118 13.86 -11.56 -0.44
CA HIS A 118 14.08 -12.96 -0.08
C HIS A 118 15.39 -13.49 -0.67
N ILE A 119 15.69 -13.18 -1.93
CA ILE A 119 16.96 -13.56 -2.58
C ILE A 119 18.15 -12.99 -1.82
N LYS A 120 18.12 -11.69 -1.51
CA LYS A 120 19.19 -11.02 -0.75
C LYS A 120 19.41 -11.65 0.63
N ARG A 121 18.32 -11.93 1.38
CA ARG A 121 18.42 -12.58 2.70
C ARG A 121 19.05 -13.96 2.62
N ARG A 122 18.71 -14.76 1.61
CA ARG A 122 19.28 -16.10 1.39
C ARG A 122 20.76 -16.08 1.01
N GLN A 123 21.22 -15.03 0.34
CA GLN A 123 22.64 -14.86 0.02
C GLN A 123 23.46 -14.54 1.27
N VAL A 124 22.98 -13.62 2.12
CA VAL A 124 23.65 -13.25 3.37
C VAL A 124 23.75 -14.44 4.33
N SER A 125 22.71 -15.27 4.44
CA SER A 125 22.72 -16.45 5.31
C SER A 125 23.62 -17.59 4.86
N LYS A 126 24.14 -17.56 3.62
CA LYS A 126 25.07 -18.57 3.09
C LYS A 126 26.54 -18.16 3.21
N CYS A 127 26.80 -16.89 3.53
CA CYS A 127 28.16 -16.34 3.71
C CYS A 127 28.59 -16.24 5.18
N ASN A 128 27.70 -16.59 6.11
CA ASN A 128 27.96 -16.74 7.54
C ASN A 128 27.98 -18.21 7.92
#